data_AF-A0A2A2R4A9-F1
#
_entry.id   AF-A0A2A2R4A9-F1
#
_cell.length_a   1.000
_cell.length_b   1.000
_cell.length_c   1.000
_cell.angle_alpha   90.00
_cell.angle_beta   90.00
_cell.angle_gamma   90.00
#
_symmetry.space_group_name_H-M   'P 1'
#
loop_
_entity.id
_entity.type
_entity.pdbx_description
1 polymer ?
#
loop_
_entity_poly.entity_id
_entity_poly.type
_entity_poly.pdbx_seq_one_letter_code
_entity_poly.pdbx_strand_id
1 'polypeptide(L)'
;MVVKTNYCATVEPQFVDWEQVDLLVGDKTVLPDEVRGIYQDFALDATHRIRELKESLHLTEKEVLSKNAHYLKGAARSLGFVDLSNRLGHIEYLHRTPSDREWDRLVSQLEKSLISSMAKLEDRFPSLRS
;
A
#
# COMPACT_ATOMS: atom_id res chain seq x y z
N MET A 1 43.93 10.53 -10.37
CA MET A 1 42.96 10.55 -9.25
C MET A 1 41.60 10.80 -9.85
N VAL A 2 40.81 9.74 -10.10
CA VAL A 2 39.49 9.87 -10.72
C VAL A 2 38.47 9.98 -9.61
N VAL A 3 37.81 11.14 -9.52
CA VAL A 3 36.69 11.39 -8.63
C VAL A 3 35.52 10.52 -9.13
N LYS A 4 35.16 9.49 -8.38
CA LYS A 4 33.92 8.74 -8.63
C LYS A 4 32.76 9.59 -8.14
N THR A 5 31.98 10.11 -9.07
CA THR A 5 30.74 10.85 -8.82
C THR A 5 29.74 9.93 -8.12
N ASN A 6 29.24 10.36 -6.97
CA ASN A 6 28.16 9.71 -6.24
C ASN A 6 26.88 9.70 -7.10
N TYR A 7 26.48 8.52 -7.59
CA TYR A 7 25.13 8.30 -8.09
C TYR A 7 24.20 8.18 -6.88
N CYS A 8 23.60 9.29 -6.46
CA CYS A 8 22.37 9.24 -5.67
C CYS A 8 21.22 8.94 -6.65
N ALA A 9 21.13 7.68 -7.09
CA ALA A 9 19.95 7.23 -7.81
C ALA A 9 18.77 7.37 -6.85
N THR A 10 17.83 8.26 -7.16
CA THR A 10 16.50 8.22 -6.56
C THR A 10 15.90 6.88 -6.94
N VAL A 11 16.01 5.89 -6.04
CA VAL A 11 15.34 4.61 -6.19
C VAL A 11 13.85 4.94 -6.21
N GLU A 12 13.21 4.76 -7.36
CA GLU A 12 11.76 4.94 -7.44
C GLU A 12 11.11 4.04 -6.39
N PRO A 13 10.06 4.52 -5.68
CA PRO A 13 9.39 3.69 -4.70
C PRO A 13 8.92 2.40 -5.38
N GLN A 14 9.36 1.26 -4.84
CA GLN A 14 8.85 -0.02 -5.26
C GLN A 14 7.42 -0.13 -4.73
N PHE A 15 6.43 0.13 -5.59
CA PHE A 15 5.01 0.05 -5.21
C PHE A 15 4.48 -1.38 -5.18
N VAL A 16 5.05 -2.25 -6.01
CA VAL A 16 4.65 -3.65 -6.17
C VAL A 16 5.87 -4.55 -6.02
N ASP A 17 5.73 -5.56 -5.18
CA ASP A 17 6.64 -6.70 -5.07
C ASP A 17 6.19 -7.75 -6.09
N TRP A 18 6.83 -7.73 -7.26
CA TRP A 18 6.45 -8.61 -8.36
C TRP A 18 6.74 -10.08 -8.07
N GLU A 19 7.74 -10.40 -7.25
CA GLU A 19 8.00 -11.78 -6.83
C GLU A 19 6.82 -12.32 -6.02
N GLN A 20 6.29 -11.52 -5.08
CA GLN A 20 5.11 -11.88 -4.32
C GLN A 20 3.85 -12.03 -5.19
N VAL A 21 3.68 -11.15 -6.18
CA VAL A 21 2.58 -11.24 -7.15
C VAL A 21 2.71 -12.52 -7.98
N ASP A 22 3.90 -12.82 -8.48
CA ASP A 22 4.17 -14.01 -9.30
C ASP A 22 3.94 -15.30 -8.51
N LEU A 23 4.23 -15.33 -7.21
CA LEU A 23 3.86 -16.46 -6.34
C LEU A 23 2.34 -16.67 -6.24
N LEU A 24 1.55 -15.60 -6.28
CA LEU A 24 0.10 -15.66 -6.18
C LEU A 24 -0.55 -16.02 -7.53
N VAL A 25 -0.05 -15.46 -8.62
CA VAL A 25 -0.70 -15.53 -9.94
C VAL A 25 -0.07 -16.60 -10.86
N GLY A 26 1.19 -16.95 -10.62
CA GLY A 26 2.02 -17.78 -11.48
C GLY A 26 2.40 -17.08 -12.79
N ASP A 27 2.69 -17.84 -13.83
CA ASP A 27 3.03 -17.30 -15.17
C ASP A 27 1.82 -16.78 -15.96
N LYS A 28 0.71 -16.47 -15.29
CA LYS A 28 -0.53 -16.07 -15.96
C LYS A 28 -0.48 -14.60 -16.35
N THR A 29 -0.83 -14.30 -17.59
CA THR A 29 -1.02 -12.92 -18.09
C THR A 29 -2.45 -12.41 -17.90
N VAL A 30 -3.39 -13.32 -17.63
CA VAL A 30 -4.79 -13.04 -17.30
C VAL A 30 -5.07 -13.64 -15.92
N LEU A 31 -5.59 -12.83 -15.01
CA LEU A 31 -5.90 -13.30 -13.66
C LEU A 31 -7.16 -14.19 -13.69
N PRO A 32 -7.15 -15.35 -13.02
CA PRO A 32 -8.36 -16.09 -12.73
C PRO A 32 -9.36 -15.21 -11.98
N ASP A 33 -10.66 -15.41 -12.21
CA ASP A 33 -11.72 -14.58 -11.63
C ASP A 33 -11.64 -14.48 -10.09
N GLU A 34 -11.28 -15.57 -9.42
CA GLU A 34 -11.07 -15.60 -7.97
C GLU A 34 -9.94 -14.67 -7.52
N VAL A 35 -8.79 -14.73 -8.20
CA VAL A 35 -7.63 -13.88 -7.89
C VAL A 35 -7.92 -12.42 -8.22
N ARG A 36 -8.60 -12.17 -9.35
CA ARG A 36 -9.07 -10.83 -9.71
C ARG A 36 -9.99 -10.27 -8.62
N GLY A 37 -10.95 -11.07 -8.15
CA GLY A 37 -11.86 -10.70 -7.06
C GLY A 37 -11.10 -10.31 -5.80
N ILE A 38 -10.09 -11.08 -5.39
CA ILE A 38 -9.25 -10.78 -4.23
C ILE A 38 -8.58 -9.40 -4.34
N TYR A 39 -8.00 -9.06 -5.49
CA TYR A 39 -7.38 -7.74 -5.69
C TYR A 39 -8.41 -6.60 -5.67
N GLN A 40 -9.58 -6.80 -6.28
CA GLN A 40 -10.65 -5.80 -6.32
C GLN A 40 -11.27 -5.58 -4.93
N ASP A 41 -11.57 -6.65 -4.20
CA ASP A 41 -12.09 -6.60 -2.84
C ASP A 41 -11.09 -5.94 -1.89
N PHE A 42 -9.81 -6.28 -2.01
CA PHE A 42 -8.76 -5.62 -1.22
C PHE A 42 -8.67 -4.13 -1.54
N ALA A 43 -8.68 -3.73 -2.82
CA ALA A 43 -8.61 -2.32 -3.19
C ALA A 43 -9.80 -1.52 -2.64
N LEU A 44 -11.00 -2.12 -2.67
CA LEU A 44 -12.21 -1.52 -2.10
C LEU A 44 -12.13 -1.39 -0.58
N ASP A 45 -11.78 -2.47 0.13
CA ASP A 45 -11.63 -2.47 1.60
C ASP A 45 -10.53 -1.50 2.05
N ALA A 46 -9.37 -1.52 1.38
CA ALA A 46 -8.27 -0.60 1.65
C ALA A 46 -8.69 0.86 1.46
N THR A 47 -9.42 1.17 0.38
CA THR A 47 -9.95 2.52 0.14
C THR A 47 -10.89 2.96 1.26
N HIS A 48 -11.81 2.08 1.68
CA HIS A 48 -12.74 2.38 2.77
C HIS A 48 -12.00 2.64 4.08
N ARG A 49 -11.07 1.77 4.46
CA ARG A 49 -10.29 1.89 5.70
C ARG A 49 -9.37 3.12 5.69
N ILE A 50 -8.75 3.45 4.56
CA ILE A 50 -7.92 4.66 4.44
C ILE A 50 -8.80 5.91 4.63
N ARG A 51 -10.03 5.90 4.12
CA ARG A 51 -11.00 6.98 4.33
C ARG A 51 -11.41 7.10 5.80
N GLU A 52 -11.71 5.98 6.45
CA GLU A 52 -11.99 5.96 7.90
C GLU A 52 -10.81 6.54 8.68
N LEU A 53 -9.58 6.11 8.38
CA LEU A 53 -8.37 6.67 9.01
C LEU A 53 -8.30 8.20 8.85
N LYS A 54 -8.63 8.73 7.67
CA LYS A 54 -8.68 10.18 7.40
C LYS A 54 -9.64 10.93 8.33
N GLU A 55 -10.81 10.35 8.58
CA GLU A 55 -11.88 10.96 9.37
C GLU A 55 -11.69 10.74 10.90
N SER A 56 -10.84 9.79 11.28
CA SER A 56 -10.75 9.25 12.64
C SER A 56 -9.71 9.86 13.58
N LEU A 57 -8.82 10.79 13.15
CA LEU A 57 -7.68 11.23 13.97
C LEU A 57 -8.07 11.67 15.38
N HIS A 58 -9.17 12.40 15.51
CA HIS A 58 -9.65 12.95 16.78
C HIS A 58 -10.65 12.06 17.52
N LEU A 59 -11.12 10.99 16.87
CA LEU A 59 -12.24 10.17 17.34
C LEU A 59 -11.82 8.77 17.74
N THR A 60 -10.60 8.35 17.41
CA THR A 60 -10.17 6.95 17.50
C THR A 60 -8.95 6.79 18.38
N GLU A 61 -9.05 5.89 19.36
CA GLU A 61 -7.93 5.54 20.24
C GLU A 61 -6.75 4.99 19.43
N LYS A 62 -5.53 5.31 19.89
CA LYS A 62 -4.29 4.90 19.24
C LYS A 62 -4.23 3.39 18.99
N GLU A 63 -4.72 2.57 19.92
CA GLU A 63 -4.79 1.12 19.77
C GLU A 63 -5.63 0.69 18.56
N VAL A 64 -6.72 1.39 18.26
CA VAL A 64 -7.62 1.06 17.14
C VAL A 64 -6.95 1.42 15.81
N LEU A 65 -6.29 2.58 15.73
CA LEU A 65 -5.50 2.97 14.55
C LEU A 65 -4.38 1.94 14.28
N SER A 66 -3.66 1.53 15.34
CA SER A 66 -2.59 0.55 15.25
C SER A 66 -3.10 -0.82 14.77
N LYS A 67 -4.21 -1.32 15.32
CA LYS A 67 -4.83 -2.57 14.90
C LYS A 67 -5.29 -2.55 13.44
N ASN A 68 -5.94 -1.46 13.02
CA ASN A 68 -6.39 -1.31 11.63
C ASN A 68 -5.21 -1.25 10.66
N ALA A 69 -4.15 -0.53 11.02
CA ALA A 69 -2.92 -0.48 10.24
C ALA A 69 -2.23 -1.86 10.17
N HIS A 70 -2.16 -2.59 11.27
CA HIS A 70 -1.58 -3.93 11.32
C HIS A 70 -2.31 -4.92 10.40
N TYR A 71 -3.64 -4.95 10.47
CA TYR A 71 -4.46 -5.81 9.61
C TYR A 71 -4.23 -5.49 8.13
N LEU A 72 -4.36 -4.22 7.75
CA LEU A 72 -4.24 -3.81 6.37
C LEU A 72 -2.79 -3.99 5.86
N LYS A 73 -1.78 -3.84 6.72
CA LYS A 73 -0.37 -4.10 6.41
C LYS A 73 -0.15 -5.53 5.96
N GLY A 74 -0.71 -6.48 6.70
CA GLY A 74 -0.59 -7.92 6.41
C GLY A 74 -1.18 -8.27 5.04
N ALA A 75 -2.43 -7.84 4.81
CA ALA A 75 -3.13 -8.05 3.54
C ALA A 75 -2.40 -7.38 2.35
N ALA A 76 -1.95 -6.13 2.52
CA ALA A 76 -1.15 -5.42 1.53
C ALA A 76 0.12 -6.20 1.17
N ARG A 77 0.85 -6.72 2.17
CA ARG A 77 2.08 -7.48 1.93
C ARG A 77 1.81 -8.77 1.18
N SER A 78 0.77 -9.54 1.55
CA SER A 78 0.45 -10.81 0.90
C SER A 78 0.08 -10.69 -0.58
N LEU A 79 -0.45 -9.52 -0.97
CA LEU A 79 -0.85 -9.22 -2.35
C LEU A 79 0.22 -8.41 -3.11
N GLY A 80 1.41 -8.24 -2.54
CA GLY A 80 2.52 -7.55 -3.20
C GLY A 80 2.48 -6.01 -3.14
N PHE A 81 1.56 -5.38 -2.40
CA PHE A 81 1.51 -3.92 -2.21
C PHE A 81 2.58 -3.46 -1.20
N VAL A 82 3.86 -3.51 -1.57
CA VAL A 82 4.97 -3.33 -0.61
C VAL A 82 5.11 -1.89 -0.07
N ASP A 83 4.96 -0.86 -0.90
CA ASP A 83 4.98 0.54 -0.40
C ASP A 83 3.81 0.81 0.55
N LEU A 84 2.63 0.29 0.25
CA LEU A 84 1.43 0.45 1.07
C LEU A 84 1.63 -0.24 2.43
N SER A 85 2.11 -1.48 2.41
CA SER A 85 2.43 -2.24 3.61
C SER A 85 3.46 -1.51 4.49
N ASN A 86 4.54 -1.01 3.90
CA ASN A 86 5.56 -0.27 4.64
C ASN A 86 5.01 0.99 5.32
N ARG A 87 4.17 1.76 4.62
CA ARG A 87 3.51 2.95 5.17
C ARG A 87 2.54 2.61 6.30
N LEU A 88 1.78 1.52 6.16
CA LEU A 88 0.91 1.03 7.23
C LEU A 88 1.72 0.59 8.45
N GLY A 89 2.88 -0.04 8.25
CA GLY A 89 3.83 -0.32 9.33
C GLY A 89 4.27 0.94 10.07
N HIS A 90 4.53 2.05 9.37
CA HIS A 90 4.85 3.31 10.03
C HIS A 90 3.71 3.84 10.92
N ILE A 91 2.46 3.68 10.48
CA ILE A 91 1.27 4.08 11.27
C ILE A 91 1.09 3.18 12.48
N GLU A 92 1.23 1.86 12.29
CA GLU A 92 1.12 0.85 13.34
C GLU A 92 2.06 1.13 14.53
N TYR A 93 3.29 1.56 14.24
CA TYR A 93 4.35 1.81 15.23
C TYR A 93 4.51 3.27 15.66
N LEU A 94 3.52 4.15 15.39
CA LEU A 94 3.58 5.53 15.88
C LEU A 94 3.76 5.57 17.42
N HIS A 95 4.83 6.20 17.90
CA HIS A 95 5.09 6.31 19.33
C HIS A 95 4.28 7.41 20.02
N ARG A 96 3.80 8.40 19.25
CA ARG A 96 2.95 9.51 19.71
C ARG A 96 1.77 9.70 18.79
N THR A 97 0.75 10.41 19.26
CA THR A 97 -0.29 10.94 18.38
C THR A 97 0.35 11.93 17.39
N PRO A 98 0.18 11.74 16.08
CA PRO A 98 0.64 12.70 15.08
C PRO A 98 -0.17 13.99 15.16
N SER A 99 0.41 15.11 14.74
CA SER A 99 -0.37 16.32 14.47
C SER A 99 -1.29 16.13 13.25
N ASP A 100 -2.34 16.93 13.13
CA ASP A 100 -3.31 16.85 12.02
C ASP A 100 -2.62 16.89 10.66
N ARG A 101 -1.65 17.80 10.50
CA ARG A 101 -0.85 17.92 9.28
C ARG A 101 -0.01 16.66 8.99
N GLU A 102 0.56 16.05 10.03
CA GLU A 102 1.33 14.81 9.88
C GLU A 102 0.40 13.64 9.51
N TRP A 103 -0.78 13.58 10.13
CA TRP A 103 -1.79 12.57 9.84
C TRP A 103 -2.32 12.68 8.42
N ASP A 104 -2.74 13.87 7.99
CA ASP A 104 -3.18 14.15 6.63
C ASP A 104 -2.14 13.72 5.60
N ARG A 105 -0.86 13.99 5.90
CA ARG A 105 0.25 13.55 5.07
C ARG A 105 0.37 12.03 5.03
N LEU A 106 0.30 11.34 6.17
CA LEU A 106 0.40 9.88 6.24
C LEU A 106 -0.74 9.21 5.46
N VAL A 107 -1.97 9.65 5.68
CA VAL A 107 -3.15 9.12 4.98
C VAL A 107 -3.10 9.41 3.48
N SER A 108 -2.73 10.64 3.08
CA SER A 108 -2.54 10.96 1.65
C SER A 108 -1.45 10.10 0.98
N GLN A 109 -0.43 9.70 1.74
CA GLN A 109 0.60 8.79 1.22
C GLN A 109 0.09 7.35 1.09
N LEU A 110 -0.80 6.89 1.98
CA LEU A 110 -1.49 5.60 1.81
C LEU A 110 -2.36 5.59 0.56
N GLU A 111 -3.18 6.63 0.35
CA GLU A 111 -4.03 6.79 -0.84
C GLU A 111 -3.17 6.73 -2.12
N LYS A 112 -2.09 7.51 -2.18
CA LYS A 112 -1.17 7.53 -3.32
C LYS A 112 -0.50 6.18 -3.56
N SER A 113 -0.11 5.49 -2.49
CA SER A 113 0.49 4.17 -2.60
C SER A 113 -0.49 3.15 -3.16
N LEU A 114 -1.73 3.11 -2.67
CA LEU A 114 -2.75 2.19 -3.16
C LEU A 114 -3.03 2.44 -4.65
N ILE A 115 -3.27 3.70 -5.04
CA ILE A 115 -3.53 4.08 -6.43
C ILE A 115 -2.35 3.70 -7.33
N SER A 116 -1.12 3.98 -6.91
CA SER A 116 0.07 3.69 -7.72
C SER A 116 0.32 2.19 -7.86
N SER A 117 0.11 1.41 -6.80
CA SER A 117 0.20 -0.05 -6.86
C SER A 117 -0.88 -0.64 -7.75
N MET A 118 -2.13 -0.20 -7.64
CA MET A 118 -3.23 -0.64 -8.50
C MET A 118 -2.98 -0.31 -9.97
N ALA A 119 -2.54 0.92 -10.27
CA ALA A 119 -2.22 1.30 -11.64
C ALA A 119 -1.13 0.41 -12.26
N LYS A 120 -0.11 0.03 -11.48
CA LYS A 120 0.93 -0.92 -11.94
C LYS A 120 0.36 -2.32 -12.17
N LEU A 121 -0.50 -2.81 -11.27
CA LEU A 121 -1.17 -4.09 -11.42
C LEU A 121 -2.09 -4.11 -12.65
N GLU A 122 -2.83 -3.03 -12.90
CA GLU A 122 -3.71 -2.86 -14.08
C GLU A 122 -2.95 -2.71 -15.40
N ASP A 123 -1.71 -2.23 -15.37
CA ASP A 123 -0.83 -2.21 -16.53
C ASP A 123 -0.37 -3.63 -16.90
N ARG A 124 0.01 -4.43 -15.90
CA ARG A 124 0.42 -5.84 -16.11
C ARG A 124 -0.75 -6.78 -16.36
N PHE A 125 -1.88 -6.55 -15.69
CA PHE A 125 -3.10 -7.36 -15.76
C PHE A 125 -4.30 -6.46 -16.13
N PRO A 126 -4.52 -6.19 -17.43
CA PRO A 126 -5.62 -5.32 -17.87
C PRO A 126 -7.00 -5.79 -17.42
N SER A 127 -7.17 -7.07 -17.09
CA SER A 127 -8.41 -7.62 -16.51
C SER A 127 -8.79 -7.02 -15.14
N LEU A 128 -7.88 -6.29 -14.48
CA LEU A 128 -8.18 -5.55 -13.26
C LEU A 128 -8.88 -4.20 -13.52
N ARG A 129 -8.77 -3.67 -14.75
CA ARG A 129 -9.48 -2.44 -15.13
C ARG A 129 -10.97 -2.74 -15.16
N SER A 130 -11.73 -1.96 -14.38
CA SER A 130 -13.19 -2.04 -14.34
C SER A 130 -13.82 -1.60 -15.65
#